data_AF-A0A963CYU2-F1
#
_entry.id   AF-A0A963CYU2-F1
#
_cell.length_a   1.000
_cell.length_b   1.000
_cell.length_c   1.000
_cell.angle_alpha   90.00
_cell.angle_beta   90.00
_cell.angle_gamma   90.00
#
_symmetry.space_group_name_H-M   'P 1'
#
loop_
_entity.id
_entity.type
_entity.pdbx_description
1 polymer ?
#
loop_
_entity_poly.entity_id
_entity_poly.type
_entity_poly.pdbx_seq_one_letter_code
_entity_poly.pdbx_strand_id
1 'polypeptide(L)'
;MSVDGRRAGGILACALLLGACSLQRTTPLGADGLPVAEPAVIVEQASPLAAGDVNLRAILAFYRNSRSMSSAQLRSEREALRGRVNDPLDALRLAILLGHRRSDLVRALGLLDGIADSDGPQAVALQPLARLLSDQYAERLKLETLAEKLGSTARDAELRVGTADAEIAALRDKAAALQEKIDALAEIERSLPGRPAPPVPMGGTNQ
;
A
#
# COMPACT_ATOMS: atom_id res chain seq x y z
N MET A 1 45.73 -27.96 15.77
CA MET A 1 45.74 -26.83 14.82
C MET A 1 44.27 -26.41 14.64
N SER A 2 43.60 -25.75 15.59
CA SER A 2 43.64 -24.31 15.91
C SER A 2 43.94 -23.41 14.72
N VAL A 3 42.90 -22.82 14.13
CA VAL A 3 42.71 -21.35 14.03
C VAL A 3 41.20 -21.07 13.94
N ASP A 4 40.69 -20.37 14.96
CA ASP A 4 39.39 -19.70 15.00
C ASP A 4 39.34 -18.53 14.00
N GLY A 5 38.25 -18.45 13.22
CA GLY A 5 38.00 -17.38 12.26
C GLY A 5 36.67 -16.67 12.52
N ARG A 6 36.63 -15.91 13.61
CA ARG A 6 35.58 -14.92 13.94
C ARG A 6 35.25 -14.03 12.73
N ARG A 7 33.97 -14.02 12.31
CA ARG A 7 33.32 -12.86 11.67
C ARG A 7 31.92 -12.67 12.23
N ALA A 8 31.89 -12.16 13.45
CA ALA A 8 30.80 -11.34 13.95
C ALA A 8 31.00 -9.90 13.43
N GLY A 9 29.93 -9.21 13.04
CA GLY A 9 29.94 -7.75 12.95
C GLY A 9 29.20 -7.18 11.74
N GLY A 10 28.07 -6.52 12.02
CA GLY A 10 27.32 -5.66 11.10
C GLY A 10 26.35 -6.48 10.25
N ILE A 11 25.08 -6.62 10.61
CA ILE A 11 24.07 -5.56 10.50
C ILE A 11 22.97 -5.88 11.53
N LEU A 12 23.05 -5.29 12.72
CA LEU A 12 21.96 -5.32 13.69
C LEU A 12 21.91 -4.00 14.48
N ALA A 13 21.87 -2.89 13.75
CA ALA A 13 21.73 -1.55 14.31
C ALA A 13 20.76 -0.73 13.46
N CYS A 14 19.48 -1.13 13.44
CA CYS A 14 18.39 -0.31 12.88
C CYS A 14 17.03 -0.55 13.57
N ALA A 15 16.99 -1.17 14.75
CA ALA A 15 15.74 -1.60 15.40
C ALA A 15 15.46 -0.94 16.77
N LEU A 16 15.92 0.29 17.02
CA LEU A 16 15.72 0.96 18.32
C LEU A 16 15.33 2.46 18.24
N LEU A 17 14.53 2.88 17.24
CA LEU A 17 13.95 4.23 17.23
C LEU A 17 12.46 4.22 16.80
N LEU A 18 11.65 3.50 17.57
CA LEU A 18 10.22 3.78 17.73
C LEU A 18 10.07 4.19 19.20
N GLY A 19 10.19 5.47 19.53
CA GLY A 19 9.07 6.39 19.31
C GLY A 19 8.16 6.36 20.53
N ALA A 20 8.73 6.65 21.70
CA ALA A 20 8.00 6.90 22.93
C ALA A 20 7.14 8.16 22.74
N CYS A 21 5.84 7.98 22.54
CA CYS A 21 4.85 9.05 22.60
C CYS A 21 3.71 8.64 23.52
N SER A 22 4.03 8.33 24.79
CA SER A 22 3.05 8.46 25.87
C SER A 22 3.07 9.92 26.32
N LEU A 23 2.05 10.64 25.88
CA LEU A 23 1.76 12.02 26.24
C LEU A 23 1.54 12.11 27.76
N GLN A 24 2.54 12.56 28.51
CA GLN A 24 2.41 12.94 29.91
C GLN A 24 1.46 14.16 29.96
N ARG A 25 0.27 13.99 30.56
CA ARG A 25 -0.55 15.13 30.98
C ARG A 25 0.16 15.81 32.15
N THR A 26 0.78 16.95 31.90
CA THR A 26 1.18 17.87 32.95
C THR A 26 -0.06 18.65 33.38
N THR A 27 -0.39 18.56 34.66
CA THR A 27 -1.32 19.47 35.34
C THR A 27 -0.64 20.82 35.53
N PRO A 28 -1.25 21.96 35.14
CA PRO A 28 -0.74 23.25 35.55
C PRO A 28 -1.24 23.57 36.96
N LEU A 29 -0.31 23.57 37.92
CA LEU A 29 -0.47 24.24 39.21
C LEU A 29 -0.11 25.71 39.00
N GLY A 30 -0.96 26.60 39.51
CA GLY A 30 -1.01 28.01 39.15
C GLY A 30 0.25 28.84 39.40
N ALA A 31 0.31 29.95 38.67
CA ALA A 31 1.09 31.13 39.04
C ALA A 31 0.29 32.36 38.59
N ASP A 32 0.01 33.21 39.59
CA ASP A 32 -0.59 34.53 39.48
C ASP A 32 0.15 35.45 38.50
N GLY A 33 -0.59 36.40 37.90
CA GLY A 33 -0.02 37.71 37.62
C GLY A 33 -0.27 38.29 36.23
N LEU A 34 -1.21 39.25 36.20
CA LEU A 34 -1.31 40.44 35.35
C LEU A 34 -2.09 40.34 34.02
N PRO A 35 -2.97 41.33 33.75
CA PRO A 35 -3.87 41.32 32.61
C PRO A 35 -3.15 41.84 31.36
N VAL A 36 -2.86 40.94 30.42
CA VAL A 36 -2.55 41.31 29.04
C VAL A 36 -3.87 41.43 28.30
N ALA A 37 -4.17 42.62 27.78
CA ALA A 37 -5.32 42.88 26.94
C ALA A 37 -5.19 42.06 25.63
N GLU A 38 -5.93 40.95 25.54
CA GLU A 38 -6.07 40.19 24.30
C GLU A 38 -6.97 40.95 23.31
N PRO A 39 -6.58 41.08 22.03
CA PRO A 39 -7.51 41.54 21.00
C PRO A 39 -8.63 40.52 20.89
N ALA A 40 -9.87 40.99 20.95
CA ALA A 40 -11.07 40.18 20.83
C ALA A 40 -11.05 39.40 19.50
N VAL A 41 -10.60 38.15 19.57
CA VAL A 41 -10.95 37.15 18.57
C VAL A 41 -12.45 36.98 18.73
N ILE A 42 -13.20 37.51 17.77
CA ILE A 42 -14.60 37.13 17.57
C ILE A 42 -14.53 35.65 17.16
N VAL A 43 -14.47 34.78 18.16
CA VAL A 43 -14.93 33.41 18.01
C VAL A 43 -16.42 33.59 17.76
N GLU A 44 -16.82 33.58 16.49
CA GLU A 44 -18.21 33.41 16.12
C GLU A 44 -18.67 32.16 16.85
N GLN A 45 -19.37 32.39 17.96
CA GLN A 45 -19.83 31.34 18.83
C GLN A 45 -20.72 30.49 17.95
N ALA A 46 -20.25 29.28 17.62
CA ALA A 46 -21.09 28.25 17.07
C ALA A 46 -22.30 28.17 18.01
N SER A 47 -23.44 28.65 17.53
CA SER A 47 -24.71 28.59 18.25
C SER A 47 -24.80 27.20 18.87
N PRO A 48 -25.16 27.07 20.17
CA PRO A 48 -25.39 25.76 20.74
C PRO A 48 -26.41 25.10 19.83
N LEU A 49 -26.02 23.97 19.23
CA LEU A 49 -26.89 23.15 18.39
C LEU A 49 -28.23 23.07 19.13
N ALA A 50 -29.25 23.76 18.61
CA ALA A 50 -30.60 23.44 18.98
C ALA A 50 -30.71 21.95 18.68
N ALA A 51 -30.91 21.16 19.73
CA ALA A 51 -31.09 19.73 19.65
C ALA A 51 -32.36 19.45 18.83
N GLY A 52 -32.23 19.49 17.50
CA GLY A 52 -33.04 18.69 16.62
C GLY A 52 -32.43 17.30 16.69
N ASP A 53 -33.12 16.37 17.35
CA ASP A 53 -32.64 15.07 17.83
C ASP A 53 -32.22 14.08 16.73
N VAL A 54 -31.29 14.47 15.88
CA VAL A 54 -30.47 13.51 15.16
C VAL A 54 -29.49 12.96 16.19
N ASN A 55 -29.74 11.74 16.66
CA ASN A 55 -28.90 11.04 17.62
C ASN A 55 -27.51 10.77 17.03
N LEU A 56 -26.64 11.78 16.98
CA LEU A 56 -25.28 11.69 16.47
C LEU A 56 -24.51 10.56 17.15
N ARG A 57 -24.73 10.37 18.45
CA ARG A 57 -24.20 9.23 19.23
C ARG A 57 -24.58 7.88 18.63
N ALA A 58 -25.82 7.71 18.19
CA ALA A 58 -26.29 6.48 17.55
C ALA A 58 -25.63 6.28 16.18
N ILE A 59 -25.43 7.36 15.40
CA ILE A 59 -24.75 7.30 14.09
C ILE A 59 -23.28 6.90 14.27
N LEU A 60 -22.58 7.51 15.24
CA LEU A 60 -21.19 7.17 15.53
C LEU A 60 -21.05 5.73 16.06
N ALA A 61 -22.00 5.29 16.90
CA ALA A 61 -22.07 3.90 17.33
C ALA A 61 -22.29 2.94 16.14
N PHE A 62 -23.18 3.31 15.20
CA PHE A 62 -23.41 2.56 13.97
C PHE A 62 -22.15 2.48 13.10
N TYR A 63 -21.44 3.60 12.90
CA TYR A 63 -20.16 3.63 12.18
C TYR A 63 -19.10 2.72 12.81
N ARG A 64 -19.02 2.68 14.14
CA ARG A 64 -18.10 1.79 14.84
C ARG A 64 -18.51 0.32 14.65
N ASN A 65 -19.79 0.01 14.82
CA ASN A 65 -20.31 -1.35 14.73
C ASN A 65 -20.23 -1.91 13.31
N SER A 66 -20.37 -1.06 12.28
CA SER A 66 -20.24 -1.47 10.88
C SER A 66 -18.84 -2.01 10.57
N ARG A 67 -17.80 -1.62 11.33
CA ARG A 67 -16.44 -2.15 11.17
C ARG A 67 -16.29 -3.62 11.59
N SER A 68 -17.16 -4.12 12.49
CA SER A 68 -17.16 -5.49 12.98
C SER A 68 -18.24 -6.39 12.35
N MET A 69 -19.09 -5.85 11.46
CA MET A 69 -20.12 -6.63 10.79
C MET A 69 -19.53 -7.63 9.79
N SER A 70 -20.16 -8.80 9.68
CA SER A 70 -19.84 -9.78 8.64
C SER A 70 -20.33 -9.33 7.26
N SER A 71 -19.79 -9.91 6.19
CA SER A 71 -20.21 -9.57 4.82
C SER A 71 -21.69 -9.86 4.54
N ALA A 72 -22.26 -10.87 5.21
CA ALA A 72 -23.69 -11.21 5.12
C ALA A 72 -24.57 -10.18 5.84
N GLN A 73 -24.17 -9.76 7.06
CA GLN A 73 -24.85 -8.71 7.81
C GLN A 73 -24.82 -7.38 7.06
N LEU A 74 -23.67 -7.00 6.50
CA LEU A 74 -23.54 -5.78 5.68
C LEU A 74 -24.45 -5.81 4.46
N ARG A 75 -24.64 -6.97 3.82
CA ARG A 75 -25.58 -7.11 2.70
C ARG A 75 -27.02 -6.95 3.16
N SER A 76 -27.41 -7.66 4.21
CA SER A 76 -28.75 -7.55 4.80
C SER A 76 -29.12 -6.12 5.19
N GLU A 77 -28.21 -5.42 5.87
CA GLU A 77 -28.45 -4.05 6.32
C GLU A 77 -28.56 -3.07 5.14
N ARG A 78 -27.73 -3.26 4.10
CA ARG A 78 -27.82 -2.47 2.87
C ARG A 78 -29.17 -2.64 2.19
N GLU A 79 -29.67 -3.87 2.05
CA GLU A 79 -31.00 -4.09 1.47
C GLU A 79 -32.12 -3.49 2.34
N ALA A 80 -32.02 -3.59 3.67
CA ALA A 80 -33.00 -3.01 4.59
C ALA A 80 -33.07 -1.48 4.52
N LEU A 81 -31.97 -0.81 4.17
CA LEU A 81 -31.90 0.66 4.06
C LEU A 81 -32.23 1.17 2.65
N ARG A 82 -32.10 0.36 1.60
CA ARG A 82 -32.38 0.78 0.21
C ARG A 82 -33.80 1.31 0.00
N GLY A 83 -34.79 0.72 0.67
CA GLY A 83 -36.18 1.18 0.59
C GLY A 83 -36.48 2.48 1.36
N ARG A 84 -35.53 2.98 2.16
CA ARG A 84 -35.70 4.12 3.09
C ARG A 84 -34.74 5.29 2.81
N VAL A 85 -34.09 5.29 1.65
CA VAL A 85 -33.08 6.31 1.27
C VAL A 85 -33.65 7.74 1.21
N ASN A 86 -34.97 7.91 1.13
CA ASN A 86 -35.58 9.24 1.18
C ASN A 86 -35.44 9.93 2.54
N ASP A 87 -35.18 9.18 3.62
CA ASP A 87 -34.81 9.75 4.92
C ASP A 87 -33.28 10.03 4.93
N PRO A 88 -32.86 11.30 5.17
CA PRO A 88 -31.44 11.67 5.18
C PRO A 88 -30.62 10.89 6.21
N LEU A 89 -31.22 10.44 7.32
CA LEU A 89 -30.53 9.62 8.31
C LEU A 89 -30.23 8.22 7.79
N ASP A 90 -31.20 7.60 7.10
CA ASP A 90 -31.02 6.28 6.52
C ASP A 90 -30.13 6.32 5.27
N ALA A 91 -30.19 7.40 4.48
CA ALA A 91 -29.23 7.67 3.42
C ALA A 91 -27.79 7.74 3.94
N LEU A 92 -27.56 8.44 5.07
CA LEU A 92 -26.25 8.53 5.70
C LEU A 92 -25.75 7.18 6.21
N ARG A 93 -26.63 6.40 6.86
CA ARG A 93 -26.30 5.02 7.30
C ARG A 93 -25.94 4.13 6.11
N LEU A 94 -26.70 4.22 5.03
CA LEU A 94 -26.41 3.48 3.80
C LEU A 94 -25.05 3.90 3.22
N ALA A 95 -24.75 5.19 3.17
CA ALA A 95 -23.45 5.71 2.72
C ALA A 95 -22.30 5.15 3.58
N ILE A 96 -22.46 5.09 4.91
CA ILE A 96 -21.49 4.47 5.83
C ILE A 96 -21.25 2.99 5.48
N LEU A 97 -22.29 2.24 5.17
CA LEU A 97 -22.17 0.82 4.80
C LEU A 97 -21.50 0.63 3.43
N LEU A 98 -21.82 1.47 2.45
CA LEU A 98 -21.18 1.45 1.12
C LEU A 98 -19.70 1.85 1.21
N GLY A 99 -19.38 2.73 2.15
CA GLY A 99 -18.03 3.08 2.55
C GLY A 99 -17.29 1.99 3.34
N HIS A 100 -17.89 0.84 3.62
CA HIS A 100 -17.18 -0.26 4.27
C HIS A 100 -16.28 -1.01 3.28
N ARG A 101 -15.01 -1.24 3.65
CA ARG A 101 -13.99 -2.07 2.96
C ARG A 101 -14.23 -2.25 1.45
N ARG A 102 -14.05 -1.17 0.67
CA ARG A 102 -14.08 -1.13 -0.80
C ARG A 102 -15.41 -1.48 -1.48
N SER A 103 -16.56 -1.33 -0.81
CA SER A 103 -17.80 -1.91 -1.33
C SER A 103 -18.51 -1.11 -2.42
N ASP A 104 -18.52 0.23 -2.39
CA ASP A 104 -18.92 1.13 -3.50
C ASP A 104 -18.73 2.61 -3.08
N LEU A 105 -17.52 3.15 -3.23
CA LEU A 105 -17.21 4.52 -2.79
C LEU A 105 -17.95 5.59 -3.59
N VAL A 106 -18.11 5.38 -4.89
CA VAL A 106 -18.72 6.36 -5.81
C VAL A 106 -20.19 6.54 -5.46
N ARG A 107 -20.92 5.45 -5.25
CA ARG A 107 -22.31 5.52 -4.81
C ARG A 107 -22.45 6.12 -3.42
N ALA A 108 -21.53 5.84 -2.50
CA ALA A 108 -21.53 6.44 -1.18
C ALA A 108 -21.39 7.97 -1.26
N LEU A 109 -20.46 8.46 -2.09
CA LEU A 109 -20.27 9.90 -2.33
C LEU A 109 -21.55 10.55 -2.86
N GLY A 110 -22.19 9.97 -3.88
CA GLY A 110 -23.45 10.53 -4.42
C GLY A 110 -24.59 10.63 -3.39
N LEU A 111 -24.66 9.70 -2.43
CA LEU A 111 -25.63 9.81 -1.32
C LEU A 111 -25.28 10.95 -0.34
N LEU A 112 -23.99 11.14 -0.06
CA LEU A 112 -23.51 12.20 0.83
C LEU A 112 -23.69 13.59 0.20
N ASP A 113 -23.44 13.71 -1.10
CA ASP A 113 -23.68 14.94 -1.87
C ASP A 113 -25.18 15.28 -1.87
N GLY A 114 -26.06 14.29 -2.07
CA GLY A 114 -27.51 14.50 -1.97
C GLY A 114 -27.98 14.98 -0.59
N ILE A 115 -27.34 14.54 0.50
CA ILE A 115 -27.60 15.07 1.85
C ILE A 115 -27.05 16.50 2.00
N ALA A 116 -25.88 16.78 1.43
CA ALA A 116 -25.25 18.09 1.47
C ALA A 116 -26.05 19.17 0.74
N ASP A 117 -26.73 18.79 -0.35
CA ASP A 117 -27.55 19.68 -1.20
C ASP A 117 -29.00 19.81 -0.71
N SER A 118 -29.41 19.02 0.28
CA SER A 118 -30.79 19.02 0.79
C SER A 118 -31.00 20.11 1.87
N ASP A 119 -32.04 20.93 1.69
CA ASP A 119 -32.42 22.02 2.62
C ASP A 119 -33.37 21.59 3.76
N GLY A 120 -33.72 20.30 3.84
CA GLY A 120 -34.59 19.79 4.90
C GLY A 120 -33.94 19.93 6.29
N PRO A 121 -34.70 20.18 7.37
CA PRO A 121 -34.14 20.47 8.70
C PRO A 121 -33.27 19.32 9.25
N GLN A 122 -33.65 18.06 8.97
CA GLN A 122 -32.84 16.90 9.34
C GLN A 122 -31.58 16.76 8.49
N ALA A 123 -31.65 17.10 7.20
CA ALA A 123 -30.50 17.06 6.31
C ALA A 123 -29.48 18.12 6.71
N VAL A 124 -29.92 19.36 6.97
CA VAL A 124 -29.07 20.48 7.45
C VAL A 124 -28.30 20.09 8.71
N ALA A 125 -28.95 19.41 9.66
CA ALA A 125 -28.28 18.92 10.88
C ALA A 125 -27.18 17.86 10.60
N LEU A 126 -27.29 17.11 9.49
CA LEU A 126 -26.36 16.06 9.08
C LEU A 126 -25.26 16.54 8.13
N GLN A 127 -25.41 17.69 7.48
CA GLN A 127 -24.46 18.22 6.49
C GLN A 127 -23.00 18.26 6.97
N PRO A 128 -22.68 18.69 8.22
CA PRO A 128 -21.29 18.71 8.66
C PRO A 128 -20.64 17.33 8.69
N LEU A 129 -21.40 16.30 9.09
CA LEU A 129 -20.93 14.92 9.09
C LEU A 129 -20.85 14.35 7.68
N ALA A 130 -21.81 14.69 6.82
CA ALA A 130 -21.80 14.27 5.41
C ALA A 130 -20.55 14.80 4.68
N ARG A 131 -20.22 16.09 4.86
CA ARG A 131 -19.01 16.71 4.29
C ARG A 131 -17.70 16.08 4.80
N LEU A 132 -17.63 15.78 6.09
CA LEU A 132 -16.46 15.09 6.66
C LEU A 132 -16.27 13.70 6.03
N LEU A 133 -17.37 12.96 5.85
CA LEU A 133 -17.33 11.63 5.22
C LEU A 133 -17.03 11.72 3.73
N SER A 134 -17.54 12.72 3.01
CA SER A 134 -17.27 12.89 1.58
C SER A 134 -15.79 13.15 1.34
N ASP A 135 -15.15 14.01 2.13
CA ASP A 135 -13.71 14.29 2.04
C ASP A 135 -12.90 13.01 2.27
N GLN A 136 -13.23 12.24 3.32
CA GLN A 136 -12.58 10.97 3.63
C GLN A 136 -12.74 9.93 2.51
N TYR A 137 -13.93 9.85 1.90
CA TYR A 137 -14.22 8.89 0.84
C TYR A 137 -13.57 9.29 -0.49
N ALA A 138 -13.52 10.59 -0.79
CA ALA A 138 -12.81 11.12 -1.96
C ALA A 138 -11.30 10.85 -1.87
N GLU A 139 -10.69 11.08 -0.70
CA GLU A 139 -9.27 10.74 -0.50
C GLU A 139 -9.02 9.23 -0.63
N ARG A 140 -9.91 8.40 -0.07
CA ARG A 140 -9.78 6.95 -0.23
C ARG A 140 -9.90 6.49 -1.68
N LEU A 141 -10.77 7.12 -2.47
CA LEU A 141 -10.91 6.82 -3.90
C LEU A 141 -9.62 7.17 -4.67
N LYS A 142 -9.00 8.32 -4.36
CA LYS A 142 -7.69 8.70 -4.93
C LYS A 142 -6.60 7.68 -4.58
N LEU A 143 -6.55 7.25 -3.32
CA LEU A 143 -5.60 6.24 -2.86
C LEU A 143 -5.82 4.88 -3.53
N GLU A 144 -7.08 4.47 -3.74
CA GLU A 144 -7.41 3.24 -4.47
C GLU A 144 -6.92 3.30 -5.93
N THR A 145 -7.13 4.43 -6.61
CA THR A 145 -6.62 4.64 -7.98
C THR A 145 -5.08 4.59 -8.04
N LEU A 146 -4.38 5.16 -7.06
CA LEU A 146 -2.92 5.09 -7.00
C LEU A 146 -2.43 3.67 -6.72
N ALA A 147 -3.10 2.95 -5.82
CA ALA A 147 -2.77 1.56 -5.49
C ALA A 147 -2.96 0.63 -6.71
N GLU A 148 -4.01 0.84 -7.51
CA GLU A 148 -4.23 0.10 -8.75
C GLU A 148 -3.12 0.34 -9.78
N LYS A 149 -2.73 1.61 -9.98
CA LYS A 149 -1.62 1.97 -10.88
C LYS A 149 -0.31 1.32 -10.44
N LEU A 150 0.04 1.43 -9.16
CA LEU A 150 1.24 0.81 -8.60
C LEU A 150 1.20 -0.72 -8.72
N GLY A 151 0.05 -1.33 -8.44
CA GLY A 151 -0.16 -2.77 -8.59
C GLY A 151 0.02 -3.25 -10.03
N SER A 152 -0.46 -2.49 -11.03
CA SER A 152 -0.23 -2.79 -12.44
C SER A 152 1.26 -2.72 -12.78
N THR A 153 1.95 -1.64 -12.38
CA THR A 153 3.38 -1.48 -12.67
C THR A 153 4.25 -2.55 -12.04
N ALA A 154 3.88 -3.03 -10.84
CA ALA A 154 4.59 -4.11 -10.17
C ALA A 154 4.43 -5.44 -10.91
N ARG A 155 3.21 -5.77 -11.37
CA ARG A 155 2.96 -6.98 -12.18
C ARG A 155 3.71 -6.93 -13.51
N ASP A 156 3.71 -5.78 -14.19
CA ASP A 156 4.46 -5.61 -15.44
C ASP A 156 5.97 -5.79 -15.24
N ALA A 157 6.51 -5.27 -14.13
CA ALA A 157 7.91 -5.47 -13.76
C ALA A 157 8.23 -6.94 -13.47
N GLU A 158 7.36 -7.63 -12.74
CA GLU A 158 7.49 -9.07 -12.45
C GLU A 158 7.49 -9.92 -13.73
N LEU A 159 6.60 -9.61 -14.68
CA LEU A 159 6.59 -10.26 -15.99
C LEU A 159 7.90 -10.05 -16.76
N ARG A 160 8.45 -8.82 -16.74
CA ARG A 160 9.74 -8.53 -17.39
C ARG A 160 10.90 -9.29 -16.75
N VAL A 161 10.92 -9.39 -15.43
CA VAL A 161 11.91 -10.19 -14.71
C VAL A 161 11.78 -11.66 -15.10
N GLY A 162 10.56 -12.21 -15.12
CA GLY A 162 10.32 -13.59 -15.55
C GLY A 162 10.77 -13.87 -16.99
N THR A 163 10.56 -12.93 -17.92
CA THR A 163 11.07 -13.07 -19.29
C THR A 163 12.59 -13.03 -19.36
N ALA A 164 13.23 -12.13 -18.59
CA ALA A 164 14.68 -12.04 -18.53
C ALA A 164 15.31 -13.30 -17.92
N ASP A 165 14.69 -13.87 -16.89
CA ASP A 165 15.14 -15.12 -16.28
C ASP A 165 15.09 -16.30 -17.27
N ALA A 166 14.02 -16.37 -18.09
CA ALA A 166 13.91 -17.36 -19.15
C ALA A 166 15.00 -17.18 -20.24
N GLU A 167 15.30 -15.94 -20.63
CA GLU A 167 16.38 -15.63 -21.56
C GLU A 167 17.75 -16.00 -20.98
N ILE A 168 18.01 -15.69 -19.70
CA ILE A 168 19.24 -16.05 -19.00
C ILE A 168 19.41 -17.58 -18.95
N ALA A 169 18.34 -18.33 -18.68
CA ALA A 169 18.38 -19.80 -18.73
C ALA A 169 18.74 -20.30 -20.13
N ALA A 170 18.09 -19.79 -21.17
CA ALA A 170 18.39 -20.17 -22.56
C ALA A 170 19.83 -19.83 -22.99
N LEU A 171 20.38 -18.70 -22.52
CA LEU A 171 21.77 -18.32 -22.77
C LEU A 171 22.75 -19.24 -22.05
N ARG A 172 22.44 -19.67 -20.82
CA ARG A 172 23.25 -20.65 -20.08
C ARG A 172 23.31 -22.00 -20.80
N ASP A 173 22.18 -22.49 -21.30
CA ASP A 173 22.14 -23.75 -22.04
C ASP A 173 22.96 -23.68 -23.34
N LYS A 174 22.87 -22.56 -24.06
CA LYS A 174 23.70 -22.31 -25.25
C LYS A 174 25.19 -22.26 -24.90
N ALA A 175 25.55 -21.61 -23.79
CA ALA A 175 26.94 -21.55 -23.34
C ALA A 175 27.48 -22.94 -22.98
N ALA A 176 26.69 -23.77 -22.30
CA ALA A 176 27.05 -25.16 -22.00
C ALA A 176 27.28 -25.98 -23.28
N ALA A 177 26.39 -25.85 -24.27
CA ALA A 177 26.52 -26.54 -25.55
C ALA A 177 27.76 -26.08 -26.35
N LEU A 178 28.15 -24.80 -26.25
CA LEU A 178 29.39 -24.31 -26.87
C LEU A 178 30.62 -24.84 -26.17
N GLN A 179 30.60 -24.93 -24.84
CA GLN A 179 31.70 -25.50 -24.06
C GLN A 179 31.93 -26.97 -24.43
N GLU A 180 30.86 -27.76 -24.52
CA GLU A 180 30.94 -29.16 -24.95
C GLU A 180 31.61 -29.32 -26.32
N LYS A 181 31.30 -28.43 -27.27
CA LYS A 181 31.94 -28.44 -28.60
C LYS A 181 33.42 -28.08 -28.55
N ILE A 182 33.81 -27.11 -27.71
CA ILE A 182 35.22 -26.75 -27.53
C ILE A 182 35.98 -27.93 -26.94
N ASP A 183 35.43 -28.58 -25.93
CA ASP A 183 36.06 -29.73 -25.28
C ASP A 183 36.22 -30.91 -26.27
N ALA A 184 35.22 -31.14 -27.12
CA ALA A 184 35.30 -32.14 -28.19
C ALA A 184 36.38 -31.80 -29.24
N LEU A 185 36.51 -30.53 -29.63
CA LEU A 185 37.57 -30.09 -30.55
C LEU A 185 38.96 -30.23 -29.92
N ALA A 186 39.10 -29.88 -28.64
CA ALA A 186 40.36 -30.02 -27.91
C ALA A 186 40.82 -31.49 -27.81
N GLU A 187 39.89 -32.44 -27.68
CA GLU A 187 40.21 -33.87 -27.69
C GLU A 187 40.63 -34.37 -29.09
N ILE A 188 40.03 -33.83 -30.15
CA ILE A 188 40.49 -34.08 -31.52
C ILE A 188 41.90 -33.54 -31.71
N GLU A 189 42.19 -32.32 -31.27
CA GLU A 189 43.54 -31.74 -31.37
C GLU A 189 44.59 -32.58 -30.63
N ARG A 190 44.23 -33.13 -29.47
CA ARG A 190 45.11 -34.01 -28.69
C ARG A 190 45.37 -35.36 -29.36
N SER A 191 44.40 -35.88 -30.12
CA SER A 191 44.49 -37.18 -30.79
C SER A 191 45.08 -37.13 -32.20
N LEU A 192 45.31 -35.93 -32.76
CA LEU A 192 46.00 -35.77 -34.03
C LEU A 192 47.48 -36.18 -33.92
N PRO A 193 47.98 -37.08 -34.79
CA PRO A 193 49.38 -37.47 -34.78
C PRO A 193 50.29 -36.29 -35.13
N GLY A 194 51.39 -36.13 -34.37
CA GLY A 194 52.40 -35.11 -34.63
C GLY A 194 52.94 -35.22 -36.06
N ARG A 195 52.94 -34.09 -36.79
CA ARG A 195 53.45 -34.00 -38.16
C ARG A 195 54.86 -34.62 -38.21
N PRO A 196 55.11 -35.66 -39.03
CA PRO A 196 56.42 -36.28 -39.09
C PRO A 196 57.45 -35.22 -39.52
N ALA A 197 58.52 -35.09 -38.72
CA ALA A 197 59.63 -34.20 -39.04
C ALA A 197 60.24 -34.63 -40.39
N PRO A 198 60.57 -33.68 -41.28
CA PRO A 198 61.19 -34.02 -42.56
C PRO A 198 62.51 -34.77 -42.32
N PRO A 199 62.81 -35.81 -43.10
CA PRO A 199 64.04 -36.59 -42.93
C PRO A 199 65.25 -35.67 -43.10
N VAL A 200 66.09 -35.59 -42.06
CA VAL A 200 67.39 -34.93 -42.13
C VAL A 200 68.27 -35.76 -43.08
N PRO A 201 68.75 -35.20 -44.20
CA PRO A 201 69.61 -35.95 -45.11
C PRO A 201 70.96 -36.23 -44.42
N MET A 202 71.18 -37.49 -44.07
CA MET A 202 72.49 -37.99 -43.64
C MET A 202 73.41 -38.01 -44.87
N GLY A 203 74.26 -36.99 -44.97
CA GLY A 203 75.30 -36.90 -45.99
C GLY A 203 76.24 -38.10 -45.92
N GLY A 204 76.37 -38.80 -47.04
CA GLY A 204 77.21 -39.97 -47.20
C GLY A 204 78.69 -39.67 -46.95
N THR A 205 79.33 -40.56 -46.19
CA THR A 205 80.78 -40.68 -46.09
C THR A 205 81.32 -41.28 -47.39
N ASN A 206 82.02 -40.49 -48.21
CA ASN A 206 82.90 -41.00 -49.25
C ASN A 206 84.32 -41.14 -48.68
N GLN A 207 84.82 -42.38 -48.67
CA GLN A 207 86.25 -42.67 -48.82
C GLN A 207 86.48 -43.18 -50.25
#